data_AF-A0A1G2DAF5-F1
#
_entry.id   AF-A0A1G2DAF5-F1
#
_cell.length_a   1.000
_cell.length_b   1.000
_cell.length_c   1.000
_cell.angle_alpha   90.00
_cell.angle_beta   90.00
_cell.angle_gamma   90.00
#
_symmetry.space_group_name_H-M   'P 1'
#
loop_
_entity.id
_entity.type
_entity.pdbx_description
1 polymer ?
#
loop_
_entity_poly.entity_id
_entity_poly.type
_entity_poly.pdbx_seq_one_letter_code
_entity_poly.pdbx_strand_id
1 'polypeptide(L)'
;MKNNEVVLILPENALASPENAEGTSQTSYEPGLGQLVFGNAHGEFDLGTNTRYASDGLYRISEALASRSPDAQAHGILGGAFGYGQDFKNGTFEMHPYWWGDCTCGFDEKDATWSEMYPHAASCFFNQYHLEDDRLDSAGVSFDERSNLMTKWAKTNGYADAPRGMAVYCDCGLGQEYEKWRKSNDHAPDCKEVLPNFRCDNLEIRWYKYIGRGMSVNREVSRKELREIFEKCRASFQQ
;
A
#
# COMPACT_ATOMS: atom_id res chain seq x y z
N MET A 1 -26.11 31.81 -3.42
CA MET A 1 -25.75 30.38 -3.33
C MET A 1 -25.62 30.05 -1.85
N LYS A 2 -26.35 29.06 -1.34
CA LYS A 2 -26.33 28.69 0.08
C LYS A 2 -25.15 27.74 0.31
N ASN A 3 -24.23 28.10 1.20
CA ASN A 3 -23.17 27.21 1.66
C ASN A 3 -23.81 26.07 2.46
N ASN A 4 -23.77 24.85 1.92
CA ASN A 4 -24.09 23.65 2.69
C ASN A 4 -22.85 23.29 3.52
N GLU A 5 -22.91 23.59 4.81
CA GLU A 5 -21.94 23.14 5.79
C GLU A 5 -22.15 21.63 6.00
N VAL A 6 -21.20 20.81 5.54
CA VAL A 6 -21.20 19.37 5.80
C VAL A 6 -20.61 19.16 7.19
N VAL A 7 -21.48 19.09 8.20
CA VAL A 7 -21.09 18.72 9.57
C VAL A 7 -20.85 17.23 9.61
N LEU A 8 -19.58 16.84 9.72
CA LEU A 8 -19.15 15.45 9.92
C LEU A 8 -19.44 15.06 11.38
N ILE A 9 -20.61 14.49 11.63
CA ILE A 9 -20.98 13.95 12.94
C ILE A 9 -20.27 12.61 13.13
N LEU A 10 -19.18 12.63 13.90
CA LEU A 10 -18.59 11.38 14.40
C LEU A 10 -19.47 10.85 15.56
N PRO A 11 -19.76 9.53 15.63
CA PRO A 11 -20.66 8.98 16.64
C PRO A 11 -20.11 9.15 18.06
N GLU A 12 -20.99 9.51 19.01
CA GLU A 12 -20.67 9.82 20.42
C GLU A 12 -20.01 8.68 21.21
N ASN A 13 -20.00 7.45 20.70
CA ASN A 13 -19.30 6.31 21.31
C ASN A 13 -17.80 6.23 20.95
N ALA A 14 -17.23 7.27 20.31
CA ALA A 14 -15.86 7.28 19.81
C ALA A 14 -14.78 7.61 20.86
N LEU A 15 -15.12 8.08 22.06
CA LEU A 15 -14.13 8.56 23.05
C LEU A 15 -13.96 7.66 24.28
N ALA A 16 -14.79 6.63 24.45
CA ALA A 16 -14.62 5.65 25.52
C ALA A 16 -13.93 4.38 25.00
N SER A 17 -12.65 4.49 24.62
CA SER A 17 -11.79 3.30 24.55
C SER A 17 -11.24 3.03 25.95
N PRO A 18 -11.37 1.81 26.50
CA PRO A 18 -10.78 1.48 27.79
C PRO A 18 -9.27 1.73 27.70
N GLU A 19 -8.76 2.66 28.51
CA GLU A 19 -7.33 3.00 28.57
C GLU A 19 -6.46 1.80 28.99
N ASN A 20 -7.09 0.70 29.43
CA ASN A 20 -6.43 -0.46 30.04
C ASN A 20 -6.66 -1.78 29.28
N ALA A 21 -6.98 -1.76 27.98
CA ALA A 21 -6.91 -2.98 27.16
C ALA A 21 -5.44 -3.33 26.89
N GLU A 22 -4.72 -3.72 27.94
CA GLU A 22 -3.38 -4.32 27.89
C GLU A 22 -3.52 -5.73 27.34
N GLY A 23 -3.58 -5.85 26.02
CA GLY A 23 -3.50 -7.17 25.39
C GLY A 23 -4.24 -7.24 24.07
N THR A 24 -3.57 -6.83 23.00
CA THR A 24 -3.74 -7.49 21.71
C THR A 24 -2.39 -7.61 21.06
N SER A 25 -1.99 -8.85 20.80
CA SER A 25 -0.80 -9.19 20.03
C SER A 25 -0.96 -8.58 18.64
N GLN A 26 -0.01 -7.76 18.24
CA GLN A 26 0.17 -7.50 16.82
C GLN A 26 0.46 -8.84 16.14
N THR A 27 -0.05 -9.01 14.93
CA THR A 27 0.19 -10.20 14.12
C THR A 27 1.10 -9.81 12.95
N SER A 28 1.65 -10.82 12.26
CA SER A 28 2.27 -10.59 10.94
C SER A 28 1.28 -9.84 10.04
N TYR A 29 1.79 -8.85 9.31
CA TYR A 29 0.99 -8.11 8.33
C TYR A 29 0.87 -8.91 7.04
N GLU A 30 -0.37 -9.15 6.62
CA GLU A 30 -0.66 -9.75 5.32
C GLU A 30 -1.16 -8.64 4.37
N PRO A 31 -0.37 -8.23 3.37
CA PRO A 31 -0.76 -7.18 2.45
C PRO A 31 -2.00 -7.58 1.63
N GLY A 32 -2.94 -6.65 1.48
CA GLY A 32 -4.10 -6.88 0.61
C GLY A 32 -3.69 -7.01 -0.86
N LEU A 33 -4.54 -7.64 -1.69
CA LEU A 33 -4.26 -7.88 -3.12
C LEU A 33 -3.81 -6.62 -3.87
N GLY A 34 -4.44 -5.46 -3.61
CA GLY A 34 -4.03 -4.22 -4.24
C GLY A 34 -2.59 -3.82 -3.86
N GLN A 35 -2.21 -3.99 -2.60
CA GLN A 35 -0.87 -3.66 -2.15
C GLN A 35 0.18 -4.61 -2.75
N LEU A 36 -0.15 -5.90 -2.85
CA LEU A 36 0.66 -6.93 -3.52
C LEU A 36 0.85 -6.63 -5.01
N VAL A 37 -0.23 -6.32 -5.73
CA VAL A 37 -0.20 -6.10 -7.18
C VAL A 37 0.55 -4.81 -7.55
N PHE A 38 0.43 -3.76 -6.73
CA PHE A 38 1.10 -2.48 -6.97
C PHE A 38 2.47 -2.37 -6.27
N GLY A 39 3.02 -3.48 -5.77
CA GLY A 39 4.41 -3.53 -5.26
C GLY A 39 4.71 -2.62 -4.06
N ASN A 40 3.70 -2.17 -3.33
CA ASN A 40 3.91 -1.19 -2.26
C ASN A 40 4.57 -1.83 -1.05
N ALA A 41 5.67 -1.25 -0.60
CA ALA A 41 6.36 -1.68 0.60
C ALA A 41 5.42 -1.63 1.83
N HIS A 42 5.55 -2.63 2.70
CA HIS A 42 4.80 -2.76 3.95
C HIS A 42 5.73 -3.12 5.11
N GLY A 43 5.25 -2.85 6.33
CA GLY A 43 5.91 -3.30 7.55
C GLY A 43 5.68 -4.79 7.80
N GLU A 44 6.33 -5.30 8.84
CA GLU A 44 6.24 -6.70 9.25
C GLU A 44 4.98 -6.99 10.08
N PHE A 45 4.45 -6.00 10.80
CA PHE A 45 3.35 -6.19 11.75
C PHE A 45 2.12 -5.36 11.40
N ASP A 46 0.95 -5.96 11.62
CA ASP A 46 -0.32 -5.22 11.67
C ASP A 46 -0.37 -4.36 12.94
N LEU A 47 -1.02 -3.20 12.88
CA LEU A 47 -1.18 -2.33 14.06
C LEU A 47 -2.26 -2.85 15.03
N GLY A 48 -3.08 -3.82 14.63
CA GLY A 48 -4.11 -4.45 15.43
C GLY A 48 -5.08 -3.44 16.03
N THR A 49 -5.26 -3.47 17.35
CA THR A 49 -6.12 -2.49 18.06
C THR A 49 -5.53 -1.08 18.10
N ASN A 50 -4.27 -0.91 17.70
CA ASN A 50 -3.64 0.41 17.57
C ASN A 50 -3.91 1.06 16.21
N THR A 51 -4.47 0.35 15.21
CA THR A 51 -4.70 0.91 13.87
C THR A 51 -5.47 2.22 13.90
N ARG A 52 -6.59 2.27 14.64
CA ARG A 52 -7.40 3.48 14.77
C ARG A 52 -6.62 4.61 15.47
N TYR A 53 -5.92 4.30 16.56
CA TYR A 53 -5.15 5.27 17.32
C TYR A 53 -4.01 5.88 16.49
N ALA A 54 -3.28 5.03 15.76
CA ALA A 54 -2.22 5.44 14.84
C ALA A 54 -2.78 6.31 13.71
N SER A 55 -3.91 5.92 13.12
CA SER A 55 -4.59 6.68 12.07
C SER A 55 -4.97 8.08 12.54
N ASP A 56 -5.64 8.19 13.69
CA ASP A 56 -6.07 9.48 14.24
C ASP A 56 -4.87 10.37 14.59
N GLY A 57 -3.80 9.79 15.13
CA GLY A 57 -2.56 10.51 15.45
C GLY A 57 -1.86 11.07 14.21
N LEU A 58 -1.69 10.25 13.17
CA LEU A 58 -1.08 10.65 11.90
C LEU A 58 -1.92 11.68 11.16
N TYR A 59 -3.26 11.52 11.16
CA TYR A 59 -4.17 12.48 10.53
C TYR A 59 -4.03 13.87 11.18
N ARG A 60 -3.96 13.93 12.51
CA ARG A 60 -3.75 15.20 13.25
C ARG A 60 -2.39 15.82 12.98
N ILE A 61 -1.34 15.01 12.77
CA ILE A 61 -0.03 15.51 12.34
C ILE A 61 -0.15 16.12 10.94
N SER A 62 -0.77 15.42 9.99
CA SER A 62 -0.97 15.92 8.62
C SER A 62 -1.78 17.21 8.59
N GLU A 63 -2.88 17.29 9.34
CA GLU A 63 -3.71 18.49 9.47
C GLU A 63 -2.93 19.70 10.00
N ALA A 64 -2.10 19.48 11.04
CA ALA A 64 -1.28 20.53 11.62
C ALA A 64 -0.16 21.01 10.67
N LEU A 65 0.41 20.10 9.88
CA LEU A 65 1.38 20.45 8.85
C LEU A 65 0.73 21.23 7.70
N ALA A 66 -0.47 20.83 7.28
CA ALA A 66 -1.18 21.44 6.16
C ALA A 66 -1.55 22.89 6.47
N SER A 67 -1.88 23.17 7.72
CA SER A 67 -2.15 24.53 8.20
C SER A 67 -0.94 25.47 8.05
N ARG A 68 0.28 24.93 8.02
CA ARG A 68 1.54 25.71 7.86
C ARG A 68 1.99 25.80 6.40
N SER A 69 1.75 24.74 5.63
CA SER A 69 2.11 24.67 4.22
C SER A 69 0.99 23.96 3.44
N PRO A 70 -0.07 24.69 3.07
CA PRO A 70 -1.21 24.10 2.37
C PRO A 70 -0.82 23.48 1.02
N ASP A 71 0.14 24.09 0.33
CA ASP A 71 0.57 23.65 -1.01
C ASP A 71 1.33 22.32 -0.99
N ALA A 72 1.82 21.88 0.17
CA ALA A 72 2.50 20.60 0.34
C ALA A 72 1.54 19.46 0.75
N GLN A 73 0.25 19.76 0.99
CA GLN A 73 -0.75 18.75 1.33
C GLN A 73 -1.06 17.88 0.11
N ALA A 74 -0.92 16.56 0.25
CA ALA A 74 -1.39 15.64 -0.78
C ALA A 74 -2.92 15.59 -0.78
N HIS A 75 -3.51 15.61 -1.97
CA HIS A 75 -4.96 15.64 -2.15
C HIS A 75 -5.48 14.37 -2.83
N GLY A 76 -6.69 13.96 -2.45
CA GLY A 76 -7.43 12.91 -3.12
C GLY A 76 -8.82 12.73 -2.52
N ILE A 77 -9.65 11.89 -3.15
CA ILE A 77 -11.07 11.77 -2.82
C ILE A 77 -11.30 10.87 -1.59
N LEU A 78 -10.48 9.84 -1.40
CA LEU A 78 -10.80 8.74 -0.47
C LEU A 78 -10.29 8.94 0.96
N GLY A 79 -9.22 9.70 1.14
CA GLY A 79 -8.60 9.96 2.45
C GLY A 79 -9.13 11.20 3.20
N GLY A 80 -10.09 11.93 2.63
CA GLY A 80 -10.47 13.23 3.16
C GLY A 80 -9.37 14.29 2.99
N ALA A 81 -9.50 15.41 3.70
CA ALA A 81 -8.65 16.59 3.49
C ALA A 81 -7.17 16.34 3.84
N PHE A 82 -6.89 15.51 4.85
CA PHE A 82 -5.54 15.29 5.39
C PHE A 82 -5.14 13.81 5.45
N GLY A 83 -5.97 12.89 4.96
CA GLY A 83 -5.69 11.46 5.09
C GLY A 83 -4.61 10.94 4.15
N TYR A 84 -4.12 11.73 3.20
CA TYR A 84 -3.01 11.28 2.34
C TYR A 84 -1.64 11.52 2.98
N GLY A 85 -1.57 12.20 4.13
CA GLY A 85 -0.31 12.69 4.68
C GLY A 85 0.20 13.93 3.95
N GLN A 86 1.39 14.37 4.32
CA GLN A 86 2.06 15.53 3.73
C GLN A 86 3.55 15.25 3.62
N ASP A 87 4.19 15.76 2.56
CA ASP A 87 5.64 15.67 2.43
C ASP A 87 6.29 16.63 3.44
N PHE A 88 6.94 16.07 4.45
CA PHE A 88 7.56 16.81 5.54
C PHE A 88 8.77 16.07 6.07
N LYS A 89 9.84 16.80 6.39
CA LYS A 89 11.03 16.24 7.01
C LYS A 89 11.70 17.26 7.91
N ASN A 90 12.04 16.85 9.13
CA ASN A 90 12.90 17.59 10.03
C ASN A 90 13.87 16.64 10.76
N GLY A 91 14.60 17.14 11.77
CA GLY A 91 15.51 16.31 12.57
C GLY A 91 14.83 15.32 13.52
N THR A 92 13.50 15.26 13.57
CA THR A 92 12.71 14.39 14.46
C THR A 92 11.99 13.29 13.71
N PHE A 93 11.31 13.63 12.62
CA PHE A 93 10.55 12.67 11.83
C PHE A 93 10.47 13.11 10.37
N GLU A 94 10.06 12.16 9.54
CA GLU A 94 9.65 12.40 8.16
C GLU A 94 8.27 11.77 7.92
N MET A 95 7.50 12.44 7.06
CA MET A 95 6.21 11.98 6.57
C MET A 95 6.24 12.14 5.05
N HIS A 96 5.77 11.10 4.37
CA HIS A 96 5.65 11.08 2.93
C HIS A 96 4.24 10.59 2.58
N PRO A 97 3.53 11.28 1.68
CA PRO A 97 2.26 10.77 1.19
C PRO A 97 2.48 9.47 0.41
N TYR A 98 1.40 8.77 0.12
CA TYR A 98 1.47 7.66 -0.83
C TYR A 98 1.98 8.19 -2.18
N TRP A 99 3.04 7.58 -2.71
CA TRP A 99 3.64 7.97 -3.99
C TRP A 99 2.85 7.37 -5.16
N TRP A 100 2.33 8.25 -6.01
CA TRP A 100 1.59 7.88 -7.23
C TRP A 100 2.40 8.12 -8.52
N GLY A 101 3.62 8.63 -8.39
CA GLY A 101 4.48 8.91 -9.54
C GLY A 101 5.30 7.70 -9.94
N ASP A 102 6.13 7.90 -10.97
CA ASP A 102 7.08 6.89 -11.44
C ASP A 102 8.25 6.72 -10.47
N CYS A 103 9.01 5.65 -10.65
CA CYS A 103 10.19 5.39 -9.87
C CYS A 103 11.21 6.53 -10.00
N THR A 104 11.83 6.88 -8.88
CA THR A 104 12.79 8.00 -8.80
C THR A 104 14.25 7.56 -8.81
N CYS A 105 14.52 6.25 -8.86
CA CYS A 105 15.87 5.69 -8.78
C CYS A 105 16.29 4.87 -10.01
N GLY A 106 15.49 4.89 -11.08
CA GLY A 106 15.77 4.16 -12.31
C GLY A 106 15.54 2.64 -12.20
N PHE A 107 14.74 2.18 -11.22
CA PHE A 107 14.43 0.77 -11.07
C PHE A 107 13.45 0.30 -12.15
N ASP A 108 12.42 1.09 -12.47
CA ASP A 108 11.42 0.73 -13.48
C ASP A 108 12.06 0.43 -14.85
N GLU A 109 13.07 1.20 -15.26
CA GLU A 109 13.78 0.95 -16.51
C GLU A 109 14.59 -0.34 -16.46
N LYS A 110 15.21 -0.67 -15.31
CA LYS A 110 15.92 -1.94 -15.12
C LYS A 110 14.96 -3.11 -15.14
N ASP A 111 13.80 -2.95 -14.51
CA ASP A 111 12.73 -3.94 -14.43
C ASP A 111 12.11 -4.22 -15.80
N ALA A 112 11.80 -3.17 -16.55
CA ALA A 112 11.33 -3.25 -17.93
C ALA A 112 12.37 -3.93 -18.82
N THR A 113 13.65 -3.53 -18.73
CA THR A 113 14.75 -4.14 -19.51
C THR A 113 14.90 -5.62 -19.17
N TRP A 114 14.79 -6.00 -17.89
CA TRP A 114 14.83 -7.40 -17.48
C TRP A 114 13.65 -8.18 -18.09
N SER A 115 12.44 -7.64 -17.99
CA SER A 115 11.22 -8.28 -18.53
C SER A 115 11.30 -8.51 -20.04
N GLU A 116 11.91 -7.59 -20.79
CA GLU A 116 12.16 -7.73 -22.23
C GLU A 116 13.19 -8.83 -22.55
N MET A 117 14.24 -8.95 -21.74
CA MET A 117 15.31 -9.94 -21.95
C MET A 117 14.90 -11.36 -21.54
N TYR A 118 13.94 -11.49 -20.63
CA TYR A 118 13.50 -12.78 -20.07
C TYR A 118 11.99 -12.96 -20.27
N PRO A 119 11.51 -13.13 -21.51
CA PRO A 119 10.09 -13.35 -21.75
C PRO A 119 9.63 -14.69 -21.18
N HIS A 120 8.35 -14.77 -20.82
CA HIS A 120 7.72 -16.05 -20.50
C HIS A 120 7.90 -17.06 -21.65
N ALA A 121 8.12 -18.34 -21.30
CA ALA A 121 8.10 -19.40 -22.29
C ALA A 121 6.75 -19.41 -23.03
N ALA A 122 6.73 -19.73 -24.32
CA ALA A 122 5.49 -19.76 -25.11
C ALA A 122 4.43 -20.70 -24.49
N SER A 123 4.85 -21.79 -23.85
CA SER A 123 4.01 -22.74 -23.14
C SER A 123 3.63 -22.33 -21.71
N CYS A 124 4.10 -21.18 -21.22
CA CYS A 124 3.77 -20.69 -19.89
C CYS A 124 2.26 -20.41 -19.80
N PHE A 125 1.64 -20.77 -18.66
CA PHE A 125 0.25 -20.46 -18.37
C PHE A 125 -0.11 -19.01 -18.66
N PHE A 126 0.72 -18.05 -18.21
CA PHE A 126 0.50 -16.63 -18.45
C PHE A 126 0.26 -16.33 -19.94
N ASN A 127 1.18 -16.78 -20.81
CA ASN A 127 1.07 -16.59 -22.25
C ASN A 127 -0.16 -17.33 -22.84
N GLN A 128 -0.40 -18.57 -22.43
CA GLN A 128 -1.54 -19.35 -22.92
C GLN A 128 -2.89 -18.74 -22.49
N TYR A 129 -2.95 -18.22 -21.26
CA TYR A 129 -4.11 -17.51 -20.72
C TYR A 129 -4.41 -16.25 -21.54
N HIS A 130 -3.41 -15.42 -21.80
CA HIS A 130 -3.58 -14.21 -22.59
C HIS A 130 -3.99 -14.48 -24.04
N LEU A 131 -3.40 -15.51 -24.68
CA LEU A 131 -3.80 -15.93 -26.02
C LEU A 131 -5.27 -16.36 -26.09
N GLU A 132 -5.77 -17.07 -25.07
CA GLU A 132 -7.17 -17.48 -25.01
C GLU A 132 -8.12 -16.31 -24.68
N ASP A 133 -7.74 -15.41 -23.77
CA ASP A 133 -8.55 -14.21 -23.47
C ASP A 133 -8.67 -13.30 -24.70
N ASP A 134 -7.57 -13.06 -25.41
CA ASP A 134 -7.54 -12.30 -26.67
C ASP A 134 -8.41 -12.95 -27.75
N ARG A 135 -8.41 -14.29 -27.83
CA ARG A 135 -9.26 -15.04 -28.76
C ARG A 135 -10.75 -14.84 -28.44
N LEU A 136 -11.12 -14.86 -27.16
CA LEU A 136 -12.49 -14.64 -26.71
C LEU A 136 -12.93 -13.18 -26.91
N ASP A 137 -12.06 -12.21 -26.60
CA ASP A 137 -12.30 -10.79 -26.84
C ASP A 137 -12.52 -10.50 -28.32
N SER A 138 -11.65 -11.03 -29.18
CA SER A 138 -11.77 -10.93 -30.64
C SER A 138 -13.05 -11.58 -31.18
N ALA A 139 -13.61 -12.56 -30.48
CA ALA A 139 -14.89 -13.18 -30.81
C ALA A 139 -16.11 -12.37 -30.31
N GLY A 140 -15.89 -11.21 -29.69
CA GLY A 140 -16.95 -10.34 -29.17
C GLY A 140 -17.57 -10.85 -27.87
N VAL A 141 -16.89 -11.74 -27.15
CA VAL A 141 -17.39 -12.25 -25.87
C VAL A 141 -17.29 -11.17 -24.81
N SER A 142 -18.39 -10.93 -24.10
CA SER A 142 -18.46 -9.93 -23.03
C SER A 142 -17.49 -10.23 -21.90
N PHE A 143 -17.02 -9.19 -21.20
CA PHE A 143 -16.07 -9.34 -20.09
C PHE A 143 -16.51 -10.37 -19.03
N ASP A 144 -17.78 -10.31 -18.60
CA ASP A 144 -18.32 -11.22 -17.58
C ASP A 144 -18.35 -12.67 -18.07
N GLU A 145 -18.68 -12.89 -19.34
CA GLU A 145 -18.67 -14.21 -19.95
C GLU A 145 -17.24 -14.74 -20.13
N ARG A 146 -16.30 -13.89 -20.59
CA ARG A 146 -14.88 -14.24 -20.70
C ARG A 146 -14.31 -14.68 -19.37
N SER A 147 -14.56 -13.93 -18.29
CA SER A 147 -14.08 -14.27 -16.94
C SER A 147 -14.48 -15.70 -16.53
N ASN A 148 -15.73 -16.09 -16.80
CA ASN A 148 -16.23 -17.44 -16.54
C ASN A 148 -15.57 -18.50 -17.45
N LEU A 149 -15.44 -18.20 -18.75
CA LEU A 149 -14.82 -19.09 -19.72
C LEU A 149 -13.33 -19.31 -19.44
N MET A 150 -12.59 -18.25 -19.10
CA MET A 150 -11.19 -18.31 -18.71
C MET A 150 -10.98 -19.16 -17.45
N THR A 151 -11.85 -18.99 -16.45
CA THR A 151 -11.82 -19.85 -15.25
C THR A 151 -12.03 -21.32 -15.60
N LYS A 152 -12.97 -21.63 -16.51
CA LYS A 152 -13.23 -23.00 -16.97
C LYS A 152 -12.07 -23.56 -17.80
N TRP A 153 -11.51 -22.74 -18.69
CA TRP A 153 -10.36 -23.07 -19.52
C TRP A 153 -9.16 -23.42 -18.64
N ALA A 154 -8.82 -22.60 -17.65
CA ALA A 154 -7.72 -22.85 -16.72
C ALA A 154 -7.87 -24.21 -16.03
N LYS A 155 -9.06 -24.50 -15.47
CA LYS A 155 -9.35 -25.80 -14.84
C LYS A 155 -9.18 -26.99 -15.78
N THR A 156 -9.64 -26.84 -17.02
CA THR A 156 -9.58 -27.92 -18.03
C THR A 156 -8.15 -28.18 -18.51
N ASN A 157 -7.28 -27.17 -18.42
CA ASN A 157 -5.87 -27.27 -18.83
C ASN A 157 -4.93 -27.60 -17.66
N GLY A 158 -5.45 -28.15 -16.55
CA GLY A 158 -4.63 -28.64 -15.44
C GLY A 158 -4.34 -27.60 -14.35
N TYR A 159 -4.93 -26.42 -14.44
CA TYR A 159 -4.80 -25.35 -13.45
C TYR A 159 -6.02 -25.32 -12.51
N ALA A 160 -6.42 -26.49 -12.00
CA ALA A 160 -7.64 -26.67 -11.23
C ALA A 160 -7.67 -25.84 -9.93
N ASP A 161 -6.48 -25.60 -9.36
CA ASP A 161 -6.27 -24.81 -8.14
C ASP A 161 -5.75 -23.39 -8.45
N ALA A 162 -5.96 -22.90 -9.68
CA ALA A 162 -5.47 -21.58 -10.08
C ALA A 162 -5.94 -20.50 -9.08
N PRO A 163 -5.00 -19.76 -8.46
CA PRO A 163 -5.31 -18.82 -7.39
C PRO A 163 -6.16 -17.65 -7.90
N ARG A 164 -6.77 -16.91 -6.96
CA ARG A 164 -7.30 -15.57 -7.29
C ARG A 164 -6.17 -14.74 -7.92
N GLY A 165 -6.45 -14.10 -9.05
CA GLY A 165 -5.42 -13.41 -9.83
C GLY A 165 -4.71 -14.31 -10.84
N MET A 166 -5.38 -15.32 -11.40
CA MET A 166 -4.80 -16.22 -12.41
C MET A 166 -4.16 -15.51 -13.62
N ALA A 167 -4.65 -14.32 -14.00
CA ALA A 167 -4.07 -13.55 -15.09
C ALA A 167 -2.57 -13.22 -14.90
N VAL A 168 -2.03 -13.32 -13.68
CA VAL A 168 -0.59 -13.12 -13.40
C VAL A 168 0.13 -14.40 -12.97
N TYR A 169 -0.53 -15.57 -13.08
CA TYR A 169 0.07 -16.85 -12.68
C TYR A 169 1.13 -17.30 -13.69
N CYS A 170 2.30 -17.71 -13.18
CA CYS A 170 3.43 -18.18 -13.98
C CYS A 170 3.87 -19.57 -13.51
N ASP A 171 3.98 -20.51 -14.45
CA ASP A 171 4.44 -21.89 -14.24
C ASP A 171 5.75 -22.22 -14.97
N CYS A 172 6.34 -21.26 -15.71
CA CYS A 172 7.57 -21.49 -16.48
C CYS A 172 8.87 -21.24 -15.69
N GLY A 173 8.78 -20.97 -14.39
CA GLY A 173 9.93 -20.66 -13.53
C GLY A 173 10.44 -19.21 -13.61
N LEU A 174 9.91 -18.39 -14.52
CA LEU A 174 10.35 -16.98 -14.67
C LEU A 174 10.25 -16.18 -13.37
N GLY A 175 9.20 -16.41 -12.56
CA GLY A 175 9.06 -15.76 -11.26
C GLY A 175 10.23 -16.05 -10.31
N GLN A 176 10.79 -17.27 -10.33
CA GLN A 176 11.94 -17.63 -9.48
C GLN A 176 13.22 -16.96 -9.96
N GLU A 177 13.39 -16.79 -11.28
CA GLU A 177 14.51 -16.03 -11.84
C GLU A 177 14.38 -14.54 -11.54
N TYR A 178 13.15 -14.00 -11.58
CA TYR A 178 12.86 -12.63 -11.21
C TYR A 178 13.20 -12.36 -9.73
N GLU A 179 12.78 -13.23 -8.81
CA GLU A 179 13.12 -13.14 -7.38
C GLU A 179 14.64 -13.15 -7.15
N LYS A 180 15.40 -13.96 -7.89
CA LYS A 180 16.87 -13.98 -7.81
C LYS A 180 17.45 -12.66 -8.30
N TRP A 181 16.96 -12.12 -9.42
CA TRP A 181 17.42 -10.85 -9.98
C TRP A 181 17.15 -9.69 -9.02
N ARG A 182 15.94 -9.62 -8.45
CA ARG A 182 15.50 -8.60 -7.47
C ARG A 182 16.39 -8.52 -6.24
N LYS A 183 16.94 -9.65 -5.75
CA LYS A 183 17.90 -9.64 -4.62
C LYS A 183 19.15 -8.79 -4.86
N SER A 184 19.49 -8.52 -6.12
CA SER A 184 20.64 -7.68 -6.50
C SER A 184 20.25 -6.40 -7.24
N ASN A 185 18.95 -6.22 -7.52
CA ASN A 185 18.38 -5.10 -8.25
C ASN A 185 17.15 -4.65 -7.50
N ASP A 186 17.37 -3.81 -6.48
CA ASP A 186 16.27 -3.20 -5.73
C ASP A 186 16.26 -1.69 -5.94
N HIS A 187 15.17 -1.05 -5.52
CA HIS A 187 15.11 0.39 -5.44
C HIS A 187 16.24 0.94 -4.57
N ALA A 188 16.72 2.13 -4.92
CA ALA A 188 17.60 2.86 -4.02
C ALA A 188 16.86 3.17 -2.70
N PRO A 189 17.55 3.19 -1.54
CA PRO A 189 16.91 3.43 -0.24
C PRO A 189 16.18 4.78 -0.12
N ASP A 190 16.50 5.73 -1.00
CA ASP A 190 15.89 7.07 -1.10
C ASP A 190 14.81 7.18 -2.18
N CYS A 191 14.49 6.08 -2.88
CA CYS A 191 13.41 6.06 -3.86
C CYS A 191 12.05 6.27 -3.18
N LYS A 192 11.27 7.23 -3.68
CA LYS A 192 9.97 7.62 -3.12
C LYS A 192 8.95 6.47 -3.02
N GLU A 193 9.11 5.42 -3.82
CA GLU A 193 8.24 4.24 -3.78
C GLU A 193 8.48 3.32 -2.58
N VAL A 194 9.70 3.29 -2.05
CA VAL A 194 10.07 2.40 -0.93
C VAL A 194 10.24 3.14 0.40
N LEU A 195 10.22 4.48 0.37
CA LEU A 195 10.20 5.28 1.59
C LEU A 195 8.97 4.93 2.45
N PRO A 196 9.11 4.86 3.78
CA PRO A 196 7.96 4.72 4.65
C PRO A 196 7.11 5.98 4.61
N ASN A 197 5.80 5.84 4.80
CA ASN A 197 4.93 7.01 4.83
C ASN A 197 5.12 7.86 6.09
N PHE A 198 5.57 7.25 7.19
CA PHE A 198 5.95 7.95 8.40
C PHE A 198 7.13 7.25 9.05
N ARG A 199 8.14 8.02 9.47
CA ARG A 199 9.29 7.50 10.23
C ARG A 199 9.65 8.47 11.35
N CYS A 200 9.73 7.95 12.57
CA CYS A 200 10.24 8.67 13.74
C CYS A 200 11.17 7.73 14.53
N ASP A 201 12.43 8.14 14.71
CA ASP A 201 13.49 7.29 15.25
C ASP A 201 13.57 5.94 14.49
N ASN A 202 13.34 4.82 15.17
CA ASN A 202 13.34 3.48 14.58
C ASN A 202 11.93 2.93 14.25
N LEU A 203 10.87 3.73 14.43
CA LEU A 203 9.51 3.35 14.08
C LEU A 203 9.22 3.79 12.65
N GLU A 204 8.78 2.85 11.80
CA GLU A 204 8.22 3.12 10.49
C GLU A 204 6.77 2.69 10.44
N ILE A 205 5.88 3.58 10.02
CA ILE A 205 4.49 3.27 9.72
C ILE A 205 4.27 3.46 8.22
N ARG A 206 3.63 2.48 7.60
CA ARG A 206 3.28 2.47 6.18
C ARG A 206 1.77 2.38 6.03
N TRP A 207 1.22 2.98 4.99
CA TRP A 207 -0.20 2.88 4.65
C TRP A 207 -0.40 2.79 3.14
N TYR A 208 -1.44 2.07 2.73
CA TYR A 208 -1.82 1.94 1.34
C TYR A 208 -2.78 3.05 0.93
N LYS A 209 -2.32 3.96 0.05
CA LYS A 209 -3.03 5.10 -0.53
C LYS A 209 -3.36 6.24 0.45
N TYR A 210 -3.87 5.95 1.64
CA TYR A 210 -4.19 6.95 2.66
C TYR A 210 -4.13 6.34 4.07
N ILE A 211 -3.92 7.19 5.06
CA ILE A 211 -3.86 6.90 6.49
C ILE A 211 -5.11 6.11 6.89
N GLY A 212 -4.91 4.98 7.58
CA GLY A 212 -5.97 4.07 8.01
C GLY A 212 -6.28 2.93 7.05
N ARG A 213 -5.76 2.93 5.82
CA ARG A 213 -5.94 1.83 4.87
C ARG A 213 -4.67 0.99 4.74
N GLY A 214 -4.77 -0.31 5.01
CA GLY A 214 -3.65 -1.24 4.85
C GLY A 214 -2.41 -0.80 5.64
N MET A 215 -2.62 -0.38 6.89
CA MET A 215 -1.51 0.13 7.70
C MET A 215 -0.68 -1.01 8.27
N SER A 216 0.62 -0.82 8.25
CA SER A 216 1.59 -1.76 8.82
C SER A 216 2.71 -0.99 9.51
N VAL A 217 3.44 -1.68 10.37
CA VAL A 217 4.55 -1.14 11.15
C VAL A 217 5.74 -2.10 11.09
N ASN A 218 6.97 -1.55 11.07
CA ASN A 218 8.19 -2.35 10.96
C ASN A 218 8.55 -3.16 12.23
N ARG A 219 7.90 -2.89 13.36
CA ARG A 219 8.09 -3.61 14.63
C ARG A 219 6.86 -3.51 15.51
N GLU A 220 6.79 -4.36 16.53
CA GLU A 220 5.80 -4.19 17.58
C GLU A 220 5.92 -2.80 18.25
N VAL A 221 4.77 -2.20 18.53
CA VAL A 221 4.63 -0.87 19.09
C VAL A 221 3.40 -0.81 20.00
N SER A 222 3.62 -0.31 21.22
CA SER A 222 2.52 -0.15 22.18
C SER A 222 1.74 1.14 21.94
N ARG A 223 0.51 1.23 22.44
CA ARG A 223 -0.27 2.48 22.40
C ARG A 223 0.42 3.61 23.17
N LYS A 224 1.11 3.30 24.27
CA LYS A 224 1.87 4.27 25.07
C LYS A 224 3.01 4.86 24.23
N GLU A 225 3.75 4.01 23.54
CA GLU A 225 4.86 4.42 22.68
C GLU A 225 4.39 5.26 21.48
N LEU A 226 3.30 4.87 20.81
CA LEU A 226 2.70 5.67 19.73
C LEU A 226 2.33 7.09 20.23
N ARG A 227 1.79 7.20 21.45
CA ARG A 227 1.45 8.49 22.06
C ARG A 227 2.69 9.36 22.23
N GLU A 228 3.74 8.81 22.83
CA GLU A 228 5.01 9.50 23.08
C GLU A 228 5.64 9.97 21.75
N ILE A 229 5.61 9.11 20.71
CA ILE A 229 6.10 9.44 19.37
C ILE A 229 5.29 10.57 18.74
N PHE A 230 3.96 10.50 18.76
CA PHE A 230 3.13 11.56 18.15
C PHE A 230 3.17 12.88 18.92
N GLU A 231 3.35 12.85 20.24
CA GLU A 231 3.61 14.06 21.04
C GLU A 231 4.96 14.68 20.69
N LYS A 232 6.02 13.87 20.64
CA LYS A 232 7.36 14.29 20.21
C LYS A 232 7.34 14.91 18.81
N CYS A 233 6.68 14.26 17.85
CA CYS A 233 6.57 14.76 16.48
C CYS A 233 5.86 16.11 16.42
N ARG A 234 4.70 16.26 17.07
CA ARG A 234 3.95 17.53 17.12
C ARG A 234 4.76 18.67 17.73
N ALA A 235 5.45 18.41 18.85
CA ALA A 235 6.28 19.42 19.49
C ALA A 235 7.46 19.89 18.61
N SER A 236 7.96 19.03 17.70
CA SER A 236 9.12 19.33 16.86
C SER A 236 8.87 20.34 15.73
N PHE A 237 7.61 20.65 15.43
CA PHE A 237 7.25 21.56 14.34
C PHE A 237 6.31 22.69 14.77
N GLN A 238 5.97 22.76 16.06
CA GLN A 238 5.19 23.86 16.64
C GLN A 238 6.06 25.02 17.15
N GLN A 239 7.38 24.85 17.13
CA GLN A 239 8.37 25.90 17.42
C GLN A 239 8.67 26.72 16.17
#